data_AF-D6PE98-F1
#
_entry.id   AF-D6PE98-F1
#
_cell.length_a   1.000
_cell.length_b   1.000
_cell.length_c   1.000
_cell.angle_alpha   90.00
_cell.angle_beta   90.00
_cell.angle_gamma   90.00
#
_symmetry.space_group_name_H-M   'P 1'
#
loop_
_entity.id
_entity.type
_entity.pdbx_description
1 polymer ?
#
loop_
_entity_poly.entity_id
_entity_poly.type
_entity_poly.pdbx_seq_one_letter_code
_entity_poly.pdbx_strand_id
1 'polypeptide(L)'
;MAGAELIINPTLTPTQDREIETVMVRATAAQQQCYYLDVNSVGQQGCGQSIACDPEGNVLHASNNQEDIFTIEVDFDFVRNSRKMALWD
;
A
#
# COMPACT_ATOMS: atom_id res chain seq x y z
N MET A 1 -15.18 -9.89 9.79
CA MET A 1 -14.42 -9.58 8.55
C MET A 1 -13.59 -10.79 8.17
N ALA A 2 -13.16 -10.90 6.90
CA ALA A 2 -12.50 -12.08 6.34
C ALA A 2 -10.98 -12.22 6.66
N GLY A 3 -10.36 -11.26 7.38
CA GLY A 3 -9.01 -11.40 7.96
C GLY A 3 -7.83 -11.13 7.02
N ALA A 4 -8.02 -10.43 5.90
CA ALA A 4 -6.98 -10.19 4.89
C ALA A 4 -5.65 -9.70 5.50
N GLU A 5 -4.54 -10.35 5.14
CA GLU A 5 -3.18 -10.00 5.58
C GLU A 5 -2.43 -9.18 4.52
N LEU A 6 -2.92 -9.19 3.29
CA LEU A 6 -2.46 -8.40 2.14
C LEU A 6 -3.69 -7.91 1.36
N ILE A 7 -3.69 -6.63 1.01
CA ILE A 7 -4.65 -6.01 0.09
C ILE A 7 -3.88 -5.54 -1.15
N ILE A 8 -4.39 -5.90 -2.33
CA ILE A 8 -3.91 -5.37 -3.61
C ILE A 8 -5.07 -4.58 -4.22
N ASN A 9 -4.85 -3.29 -4.43
CA ASN A 9 -5.80 -2.35 -5.00
C ASN A 9 -5.28 -1.86 -6.36
N PRO A 10 -5.73 -2.45 -7.47
CA PRO A 10 -5.51 -1.87 -8.79
C PRO A 10 -6.37 -0.62 -8.95
N THR A 11 -5.73 0.50 -9.29
CA THR A 11 -6.37 1.82 -9.32
C THR A 11 -6.17 2.45 -10.69
N LEU A 12 -7.12 3.30 -11.08
CA LEU A 12 -7.09 4.08 -12.32
C LEU A 12 -7.40 5.54 -11.98
N THR A 13 -6.55 6.16 -11.17
CA THR A 13 -6.73 7.57 -10.81
C THR A 13 -5.82 8.45 -11.68
N PRO A 14 -6.40 9.35 -12.51
CA PRO A 14 -5.65 10.10 -13.50
C PRO A 14 -5.02 11.40 -12.97
N THR A 15 -5.49 11.97 -11.84
CA THR A 15 -5.16 13.36 -11.46
C THR A 15 -5.04 13.59 -9.94
N GLN A 16 -5.58 14.72 -9.43
CA GLN A 16 -5.23 15.40 -8.17
C GLN A 16 -5.44 14.56 -6.91
N ASP A 17 -6.33 13.57 -6.95
CA ASP A 17 -6.66 12.76 -5.79
C ASP A 17 -5.55 11.77 -5.41
N ARG A 18 -4.54 11.59 -6.27
CA ARG A 18 -3.47 10.62 -6.00
C ARG A 18 -2.69 10.91 -4.72
N GLU A 19 -2.45 12.18 -4.41
CA GLU A 19 -1.74 12.52 -3.17
C GLU A 19 -2.50 11.99 -1.95
N ILE A 20 -3.81 12.25 -1.88
CA ILE A 20 -4.63 11.76 -0.77
C ILE A 20 -4.80 10.24 -0.80
N GLU A 21 -4.90 9.61 -1.98
CA GLU A 21 -4.92 8.16 -2.12
C GLU A 21 -3.69 7.50 -1.50
N THR A 22 -2.48 7.98 -1.80
CA THR A 22 -1.26 7.39 -1.23
C THR A 22 -1.19 7.56 0.29
N VAL A 23 -1.73 8.65 0.84
CA VAL A 23 -1.88 8.84 2.29
C VAL A 23 -2.88 7.85 2.88
N MET A 24 -4.02 7.64 2.20
CA MET A 24 -5.03 6.67 2.62
C MET A 24 -4.49 5.24 2.59
N VAL A 25 -3.63 4.88 1.64
CA VAL A 25 -2.99 3.56 1.58
C VAL A 25 -2.18 3.30 2.84
N ARG A 26 -1.31 4.24 3.22
CA ARG A 26 -0.50 4.14 4.45
C ARG A 26 -1.37 4.05 5.70
N ALA A 27 -2.38 4.92 5.80
CA ALA A 27 -3.30 4.93 6.93
C ALA A 27 -4.09 3.62 7.03
N THR A 28 -4.54 3.08 5.89
CA THR A 28 -5.31 1.83 5.84
C THR A 28 -4.43 0.64 6.19
N ALA A 29 -3.20 0.57 5.69
CA ALA A 29 -2.25 -0.48 6.02
C ALA A 29 -2.02 -0.57 7.54
N ALA A 30 -1.78 0.58 8.18
CA ALA A 30 -1.62 0.69 9.63
C ALA A 30 -2.92 0.32 10.39
N GLN A 31 -4.06 0.88 10.00
CA GLN A 31 -5.34 0.67 10.69
C GLN A 31 -5.83 -0.79 10.60
N GLN A 32 -5.62 -1.45 9.46
CA GLN A 32 -6.04 -2.82 9.21
C GLN A 32 -4.94 -3.84 9.56
N GLN A 33 -3.76 -3.36 9.93
CA GLN A 33 -2.56 -4.15 10.22
C GLN A 33 -2.35 -5.21 9.14
N CYS A 34 -2.20 -4.76 7.90
CA CYS A 34 -1.99 -5.61 6.73
C CYS A 34 -1.07 -4.90 5.72
N TYR A 35 -0.43 -5.67 4.85
CA TYR A 35 0.22 -5.07 3.69
C TYR A 35 -0.83 -4.47 2.76
N TYR A 36 -0.52 -3.32 2.16
CA TYR A 36 -1.39 -2.67 1.18
C TYR A 36 -0.58 -2.24 -0.03
N LEU A 37 -0.96 -2.75 -1.20
CA LEU A 37 -0.34 -2.44 -2.49
C LEU A 37 -1.37 -1.73 -3.35
N ASP A 38 -1.14 -0.46 -3.61
CA ASP A 38 -1.94 0.34 -4.53
C ASP A 38 -1.17 0.49 -5.84
N VAL A 39 -1.70 -0.11 -6.91
CA VAL A 39 -1.02 -0.17 -8.22
C VAL A 39 -1.81 0.65 -9.21
N ASN A 40 -1.20 1.71 -9.71
CA ASN A 40 -1.83 2.59 -10.67
C ASN A 40 -1.04 2.65 -11.99
N SER A 41 -1.76 2.91 -13.08
CA SER A 41 -1.20 3.06 -14.42
C SER A 41 -0.52 4.42 -14.67
N VAL A 42 0.25 4.51 -15.76
CA VAL A 42 0.94 5.73 -16.20
C VAL A 42 0.47 6.19 -17.58
N GLY A 43 0.79 7.43 -17.95
CA GLY A 43 0.48 7.99 -19.27
C GLY A 43 -0.99 8.38 -19.40
N GLN A 44 -1.66 7.91 -20.46
CA GLN A 44 -3.06 8.28 -20.74
C GLN A 44 -4.07 7.68 -19.75
N GLN A 45 -3.64 6.69 -18.96
CA GLN A 45 -4.51 5.92 -18.08
C GLN A 45 -4.34 6.29 -16.59
N GLY A 46 -3.26 7.00 -16.21
CA GLY A 46 -3.01 7.33 -14.82
C GLY A 46 -1.76 8.18 -14.62
N CYS A 47 -1.58 8.70 -13.41
CA CYS A 47 -0.43 9.53 -13.04
C CYS A 47 0.72 8.78 -12.35
N GLY A 48 0.74 7.44 -12.40
CA GLY A 48 1.77 6.60 -11.77
C GLY A 48 1.61 6.49 -10.26
N GLN A 49 2.67 6.73 -9.49
CA GLN A 49 2.65 6.82 -8.02
C GLN A 49 2.06 5.60 -7.31
N SER A 50 2.25 4.40 -7.87
CA SER A 50 2.00 3.16 -7.15
C SER A 50 2.76 3.13 -5.83
N ILE A 51 2.17 2.55 -4.80
CA ILE A 51 2.72 2.54 -3.44
C ILE A 51 2.48 1.18 -2.78
N ALA A 52 3.47 0.71 -2.04
CA ALA A 52 3.35 -0.48 -1.20
C ALA A 52 3.68 -0.10 0.25
N CYS A 53 2.83 -0.53 1.19
CA CYS A 53 2.99 -0.26 2.61
C CYS A 53 2.92 -1.54 3.43
N ASP A 54 3.67 -1.55 4.53
CA ASP A 54 3.66 -2.61 5.52
C ASP A 54 2.50 -2.46 6.54
N PRO A 55 2.29 -3.45 7.43
CA PRO A 55 1.25 -3.40 8.46
C PRO A 55 1.35 -2.26 9.48
N GLU A 56 2.44 -1.50 9.51
CA GLU A 56 2.62 -0.32 10.36
C GLU A 56 2.40 0.99 9.60
N GLY A 57 2.17 0.92 8.29
CA GLY A 57 2.02 2.07 7.41
C GLY A 57 3.34 2.66 6.92
N ASN A 58 4.46 1.96 7.12
CA ASN A 58 5.73 2.33 6.52
C ASN A 58 5.68 2.07 5.01
N VAL A 59 6.33 2.95 4.25
CA VAL A 59 6.40 2.83 2.79
C VAL A 59 7.54 1.89 2.42
N LEU A 60 7.21 0.76 1.82
CA LEU A 60 8.18 -0.21 1.30
C LEU A 60 8.63 0.16 -0.12
N HIS A 61 7.71 0.73 -0.90
CA HIS A 61 7.98 1.20 -2.26
C HIS A 61 7.06 2.38 -2.62
N ALA A 62 7.60 3.34 -3.37
CA ALA A 62 6.85 4.44 -3.95
C ALA A 62 7.37 4.75 -5.35
N SER A 63 6.53 4.53 -6.36
CA SER A 63 6.82 4.89 -7.75
C SER A 63 6.69 6.40 -7.98
N ASN A 64 7.26 6.87 -9.10
CA ASN A 64 7.03 8.21 -9.61
C ASN A 64 5.93 8.19 -10.70
N ASN A 65 5.91 9.18 -11.59
CA ASN A 65 4.92 9.31 -12.68
C ASN A 65 5.28 8.54 -13.97
N GLN A 66 6.25 7.62 -13.92
CA GLN A 66 6.71 6.81 -15.04
C GLN A 66 6.51 5.32 -14.75
N GLU A 67 6.61 4.50 -15.81
CA GLU A 67 6.54 3.05 -15.68
C GLU A 67 7.61 2.57 -14.70
N ASP A 68 7.19 1.68 -13.81
CA ASP A 68 8.03 1.18 -12.73
C ASP A 68 7.69 -0.29 -12.48
N ILE A 69 8.74 -1.10 -12.30
CA ILE A 69 8.64 -2.52 -11.99
C ILE A 69 9.33 -2.72 -10.67
N PHE A 70 8.57 -3.13 -9.66
CA PHE A 70 9.06 -3.29 -8.29
C PHE A 70 8.65 -4.63 -7.70
N THR A 71 9.40 -5.04 -6.69
CA THR A 71 9.15 -6.24 -5.89
C THR A 71 9.15 -5.85 -4.43
N ILE A 72 8.25 -6.42 -3.65
CA ILE A 72 8.26 -6.32 -2.19
C ILE A 72 8.30 -7.73 -1.58
N GLU A 73 8.86 -7.82 -0.38
CA GLU A 73 8.76 -9.02 0.44
C GLU A 73 7.54 -8.91 1.37
N VAL A 74 6.76 -9.99 1.47
CA VAL A 74 5.56 -10.04 2.31
C VAL A 74 5.78 -11.08 3.38
N ASP A 75 5.89 -10.63 4.63
CA ASP A 75 6.00 -11.48 5.80
C ASP A 75 4.65 -11.55 6.54
N PHE A 76 3.93 -12.66 6.37
CA PHE A 76 2.65 -12.86 7.04
C PHE A 76 2.78 -13.10 8.55
N ASP A 77 3.95 -13.51 9.03
CA ASP A 77 4.16 -13.64 10.48
C ASP A 77 4.28 -12.25 11.12
N PHE A 78 4.83 -11.26 10.43
CA PHE A 78 4.78 -9.87 10.86
C PHE A 78 3.34 -9.40 11.07
N VAL A 79 2.45 -9.58 10.09
CA VAL A 79 1.01 -9.23 10.19
C VAL A 79 0.36 -9.86 11.43
N ARG A 80 0.58 -11.18 11.62
CA ARG A 80 0.00 -11.94 12.73
C ARG A 80 0.53 -11.45 14.07
N ASN A 81 1.81 -11.09 14.13
CA ASN A 81 2.45 -10.58 15.33
C ASN A 81 1.95 -9.16 15.67
N SER A 82 1.85 -8.26 14.69
CA SER A 82 1.32 -6.89 14.89
C SER A 82 -0.12 -6.91 15.45
N ARG A 83 -0.95 -7.85 14.97
CA ARG A 83 -2.33 -8.03 15.46
C ARG A 83 -2.42 -8.62 16.86
N LYS A 84 -1.43 -9.43 17.26
CA LYS A 84 -1.37 -10.04 18.60
C LYS A 84 -0.81 -9.08 19.65
N MET A 85 0.20 -8.29 19.30
CA MET A 85 0.98 -7.54 20.28
C MET A 85 0.50 -6.09 20.47
N ALA A 86 -0.32 -5.54 19.55
CA ALA A 86 -0.51 -4.10 19.38
C ALA A 86 0.83 -3.36 19.16
N LEU A 87 0.81 -2.22 18.46
CA LEU A 87 2.03 -1.49 18.12
C LEU A 87 2.70 -0.98 19.41
N TRP A 88 3.81 -1.59 19.82
CA TRP A 88 4.71 -1.05 20.82
C TRP A 88 6.03 -0.73 20.13
N ASP A 89 6.42 0.54 20.22
CA ASP A 89 7.74 1.05 19.86
C ASP A 89 8.88 0.27 20.56
#